data_AF-A0A938APJ1-F1
#
_entry.id   AF-A0A938APJ1-F1
#
_cell.length_a   1.000
_cell.length_b   1.000
_cell.length_c   1.000
_cell.angle_alpha   90.00
_cell.angle_beta   90.00
_cell.angle_gamma   90.00
#
_symmetry.space_group_name_H-M   'P 1'
#
loop_
_entity.id
_entity.type
_entity.pdbx_description
1 polymer ?
#
loop_
_entity_poly.entity_id
_entity_poly.type
_entity_poly.pdbx_seq_one_letter_code
_entity_poly.pdbx_strand_id
1 'polypeptide(L)'
;MTPEGRPDDRQVETTASAIYLNLRRLQLYVTLQSYGPGFWEIIASTSPKMIVKAGNDKASGISLMLTNRYDPPELYIEEINSLRVGMGAQMVGAIIDALKYQPRAFQIRLNDRSPIVRDDLTWWQHIISAHPEFTWVRTQF
;
A
#
# COMPACT_ATOMS: atom_id res chain seq x y z
N MET A 1 10.91 -30.06 1.58
CA MET A 1 11.21 -28.63 1.46
C MET A 1 10.06 -27.88 2.10
N THR A 2 10.24 -27.38 3.33
CA THR A 2 9.30 -26.49 4.00
C THR A 2 9.12 -25.22 3.16
N PRO A 3 7.91 -24.65 3.01
CA PRO A 3 7.77 -23.39 2.29
C PRO A 3 8.53 -22.33 3.09
N GLU A 4 9.66 -21.85 2.58
CA GLU A 4 10.37 -20.75 3.20
C GLU A 4 9.43 -19.53 3.27
N GLY A 5 9.17 -19.06 4.49
CA GLY A 5 8.99 -17.63 4.76
C GLY A 5 7.63 -16.99 4.50
N ARG A 6 6.50 -17.73 4.50
CA ARG A 6 5.18 -17.09 4.55
C ARG A 6 5.03 -16.34 5.88
N PRO A 7 4.64 -15.06 5.89
CA PRO A 7 4.41 -14.31 7.12
C PRO A 7 3.28 -14.94 7.92
N ASP A 8 3.55 -15.26 9.19
CA ASP A 8 2.52 -15.64 10.15
C ASP A 8 1.64 -14.44 10.54
N ASP A 9 0.55 -14.69 11.27
CA ASP A 9 -0.41 -13.65 11.64
C ASP A 9 0.23 -12.49 12.41
N ARG A 10 1.25 -12.79 13.23
CA ARG A 10 1.98 -11.80 14.02
C ARG A 10 2.90 -10.95 13.15
N GLN A 11 3.54 -11.54 12.13
CA GLN A 11 4.34 -10.83 11.15
C GLN A 11 3.45 -9.91 10.28
N VAL A 12 2.26 -10.37 9.90
CA VAL A 12 1.26 -9.52 9.22
C VAL A 12 0.84 -8.35 10.11
N GLU A 13 0.47 -8.61 11.37
CA GLU A 13 0.10 -7.57 12.34
C GLU A 13 1.22 -6.55 12.56
N THR A 14 2.46 -7.02 12.70
CA THR A 14 3.65 -6.16 12.87
C THR A 14 3.84 -5.26 11.65
N THR A 15 3.69 -5.82 10.45
CA THR A 15 3.82 -5.08 9.19
C THR A 15 2.69 -4.06 9.05
N ALA A 16 1.44 -4.44 9.34
CA ALA A 16 0.29 -3.53 9.31
C ALA A 16 0.46 -2.37 10.30
N SER A 17 0.96 -2.66 11.50
CA SER A 17 1.26 -1.65 12.53
C SER A 17 2.38 -0.71 12.09
N ALA A 18 3.43 -1.23 11.43
CA ALA A 18 4.51 -0.41 10.91
C ALA A 18 4.03 0.53 9.79
N ILE A 19 3.19 0.04 8.86
CA ILE A 19 2.56 0.88 7.82
C ILE A 19 1.70 1.97 8.47
N TYR A 20 0.83 1.60 9.42
CA TYR A 20 0.00 2.54 10.17
C TYR A 20 0.84 3.67 10.80
N LEU A 21 1.91 3.31 11.52
CA LEU A 21 2.79 4.28 12.17
C LEU A 21 3.51 5.18 11.17
N ASN A 22 4.01 4.63 10.06
CA ASN A 22 4.67 5.41 9.01
C ASN A 22 3.71 6.41 8.36
N LEU A 23 2.47 6.01 8.06
CA LEU A 23 1.45 6.90 7.50
C LEU A 23 1.04 7.99 8.50
N ARG A 24 0.94 7.67 9.80
CA ARG A 24 0.66 8.65 10.86
C ARG A 24 1.74 9.72 10.97
N ARG A 25 3.03 9.38 10.72
CA ARG A 25 4.14 10.35 10.72
C ARG A 25 4.02 11.40 9.61
N LEU A 26 3.26 11.11 8.55
CA LEU A 26 2.91 12.08 7.51
C LEU A 26 1.76 13.02 7.92
N GLN A 27 1.38 13.02 9.21
CA GLN A 27 0.26 13.81 9.77
C GLN A 27 -1.11 13.46 9.17
N LEU A 28 -1.27 12.22 8.69
CA LEU A 28 -2.54 11.72 8.17
C LEU A 28 -3.46 11.24 9.30
N TYR A 29 -4.77 11.31 9.05
CA TYR A 29 -5.76 10.53 9.78
C TYR A 29 -5.68 9.11 9.26
N VAL A 30 -5.40 8.15 10.13
CA VAL A 30 -5.19 6.75 9.71
C VAL A 30 -6.05 5.85 10.58
N THR A 31 -6.75 4.91 9.96
CA THR A 31 -7.43 3.80 10.63
C THR A 31 -6.67 2.51 10.35
N LEU A 32 -6.63 1.63 11.34
CA LEU A 32 -6.07 0.29 11.25
C LEU A 32 -7.14 -0.66 11.80
N GLN A 33 -7.69 -1.51 10.95
CA GLN A 33 -8.80 -2.41 11.29
C GLN A 33 -8.42 -3.85 10.99
N SER A 34 -8.71 -4.75 11.93
CA SER A 34 -8.55 -6.20 11.73
C SER A 34 -9.87 -6.83 11.31
N TYR A 35 -9.81 -7.71 10.31
CA TYR A 35 -10.91 -8.60 9.90
C TYR A 35 -10.66 -10.05 10.37
N GLY A 36 -9.89 -10.20 11.44
CA GLY A 36 -9.46 -11.48 12.00
C GLY A 36 -7.99 -11.79 11.71
N PRO A 37 -7.52 -12.99 12.09
CA PRO A 37 -6.11 -13.37 11.98
C PRO A 37 -5.58 -13.19 10.55
N GLY A 38 -4.41 -12.56 10.45
CA GLY A 38 -3.70 -12.38 9.19
C GLY A 38 -4.42 -11.53 8.14
N PHE A 39 -5.38 -10.68 8.52
CA PHE A 39 -6.07 -9.78 7.58
C PHE A 39 -6.36 -8.42 8.21
N TRP A 40 -5.76 -7.38 7.63
CA TRP A 40 -5.83 -6.01 8.08
C TRP A 40 -6.15 -5.06 6.94
N GLU A 41 -6.92 -4.02 7.25
CA GLU A 41 -7.19 -2.88 6.38
C GLU A 41 -6.60 -1.62 7.01
N ILE A 42 -5.96 -0.81 6.15
CA ILE A 42 -5.36 0.46 6.52
C ILE A 42 -5.88 1.52 5.56
N ILE A 43 -6.50 2.55 6.12
CA ILE A 43 -6.98 3.70 5.37
C ILE A 43 -6.27 4.92 5.94
N ALA A 44 -5.70 5.76 5.07
CA ALA A 44 -5.10 7.02 5.47
C ALA A 44 -5.64 8.18 4.62
N SER A 45 -5.88 9.33 5.24
CA SER A 45 -6.43 10.51 4.56
C SER A 45 -5.91 11.80 5.18
N THR A 46 -5.81 12.86 4.36
CA THR A 46 -5.58 14.22 4.85
C THR A 46 -6.83 14.83 5.49
N SER A 47 -7.99 14.14 5.43
CA SER A 47 -9.26 14.58 6.02
C SER A 47 -9.66 13.68 7.19
N PRO A 48 -10.23 14.24 8.28
CA PRO A 48 -10.76 13.46 9.40
C PRO A 48 -11.99 12.63 9.01
N LYS A 49 -12.65 12.94 7.89
CA LYS A 49 -13.81 12.20 7.39
C LYS A 49 -13.42 10.91 6.65
N MET A 50 -12.14 10.53 6.64
CA MET A 50 -11.59 9.33 5.99
C MET A 50 -12.09 9.18 4.54
N ILE A 51 -11.70 10.14 3.72
CA ILE A 51 -12.10 10.17 2.31
C ILE A 51 -10.96 9.60 1.48
N VAL A 52 -11.20 8.42 0.89
CA VAL A 52 -10.30 7.78 -0.06
C VAL A 52 -11.13 7.38 -1.28
N LYS A 53 -11.07 8.20 -2.32
CA LYS A 53 -11.71 7.93 -3.61
C LYS A 53 -10.90 8.60 -4.70
N ALA A 54 -10.55 7.86 -5.76
CA ALA A 54 -9.94 8.45 -6.94
C ALA A 54 -10.80 9.61 -7.50
N GLY A 55 -10.15 10.72 -7.87
CA GLY A 55 -10.81 11.91 -8.42
C GLY A 55 -11.55 12.76 -7.37
N ASN A 56 -11.44 12.45 -6.08
CA ASN A 56 -11.92 13.33 -5.04
C ASN A 56 -11.06 14.61 -4.97
N ASP A 57 -11.70 15.77 -4.86
CA ASP A 57 -11.05 17.10 -4.82
C ASP A 57 -10.87 17.67 -3.41
N LYS A 58 -11.30 16.94 -2.37
CA LYS A 58 -11.31 17.39 -0.97
C LYS A 58 -10.17 16.84 -0.13
N ALA A 59 -9.70 15.62 -0.42
CA ALA A 59 -8.65 14.98 0.37
C ALA A 59 -7.74 14.07 -0.47
N SER A 60 -6.46 14.04 -0.09
CA SER A 60 -5.57 12.95 -0.51
C SER A 60 -5.79 11.77 0.43
N GLY A 61 -5.58 10.56 -0.07
CA GLY A 61 -5.66 9.37 0.77
C GLY A 61 -5.28 8.09 0.04
N ILE A 62 -5.17 7.02 0.80
CA ILE A 62 -4.83 5.68 0.34
C ILE A 62 -5.63 4.64 1.15
N SER A 63 -6.12 3.60 0.49
CA SER A 63 -6.74 2.43 1.10
C SER A 63 -5.93 1.21 0.66
N LEU A 64 -5.59 0.35 1.62
CA LEU A 64 -4.91 -0.90 1.33
C LEU A 64 -5.34 -2.00 2.28
N MET A 65 -5.22 -3.23 1.78
CA MET A 65 -5.43 -4.46 2.51
C MET A 65 -4.13 -5.24 2.59
N LEU A 66 -3.81 -5.78 3.76
CA LEU A 66 -2.66 -6.66 3.98
C LEU A 66 -3.15 -8.00 4.49
N THR A 67 -2.79 -9.09 3.81
CA THR A 67 -3.22 -10.41 4.23
C THR A 67 -2.27 -11.54 3.87
N ASN A 68 -2.14 -12.51 4.77
CA ASN A 68 -1.54 -13.82 4.52
C ASN A 68 -2.57 -14.90 4.22
N ARG A 69 -3.81 -14.55 3.82
CA ARG A 69 -4.85 -15.54 3.51
C ARG A 69 -4.79 -16.05 2.06
N TYR A 70 -4.21 -15.28 1.16
CA TYR A 70 -3.95 -15.68 -0.23
C TYR A 70 -2.62 -16.41 -0.37
N ASP A 71 -2.45 -17.13 -1.48
CA ASP A 71 -1.16 -17.73 -1.86
C ASP A 71 -0.75 -17.21 -3.25
N PRO A 72 0.23 -16.29 -3.36
CA PRO A 72 1.05 -15.74 -2.27
C PRO A 72 0.27 -14.77 -1.34
N PRO A 73 0.78 -14.47 -0.13
CA PRO A 73 0.33 -13.35 0.69
C PRO A 73 0.35 -12.04 -0.07
N GLU A 74 -0.61 -11.14 0.19
CA GLU A 74 -0.79 -9.93 -0.59
C GLU A 74 -0.83 -8.65 0.27
N LEU A 75 -0.23 -7.59 -0.25
CA LEU A 75 -0.60 -6.20 0.04
C LEU A 75 -1.33 -5.66 -1.20
N TYR A 76 -2.63 -5.43 -1.08
CA TYR A 76 -3.43 -4.84 -2.14
C TYR A 76 -3.65 -3.35 -1.91
N ILE A 77 -3.16 -2.50 -2.80
CA ILE A 77 -3.44 -1.05 -2.81
C ILE A 77 -4.72 -0.85 -3.61
N GLU A 78 -5.82 -0.64 -2.90
CA GLU A 78 -7.16 -0.57 -3.48
C GLU A 78 -7.39 0.75 -4.20
N GLU A 79 -7.08 1.85 -3.53
CA GLU A 79 -7.37 3.21 -3.97
C GLU A 79 -6.27 4.14 -3.49
N ILE A 80 -5.86 5.08 -4.37
CA ILE A 80 -4.95 6.17 -4.01
C ILE A 80 -5.39 7.46 -4.70
N ASN A 81 -5.39 8.55 -3.94
CA ASN A 81 -5.66 9.89 -4.45
C ASN A 81 -4.65 10.88 -3.86
N SER A 82 -4.07 11.74 -4.69
CA SER A 82 -3.07 12.72 -4.27
C SER A 82 -3.39 14.09 -4.85
N LEU A 83 -3.89 14.99 -3.99
CA LEU A 83 -4.22 16.37 -4.34
C LEU A 83 -3.03 17.32 -4.24
N ARG A 84 -2.06 16.98 -3.38
CA ARG A 84 -0.82 17.73 -3.23
C ARG A 84 0.28 17.01 -4.00
N VAL A 85 1.12 17.78 -4.69
CA VAL A 85 2.30 17.24 -5.36
C VAL A 85 3.15 16.49 -4.33
N GLY A 86 3.53 15.25 -4.65
CA GLY A 86 4.38 14.41 -3.80
C GLY A 86 3.68 13.65 -2.68
N MET A 87 2.42 13.95 -2.31
CA MET A 87 1.73 13.26 -1.20
C MET A 87 1.53 11.76 -1.48
N GLY A 88 1.12 11.40 -2.71
CA GLY A 88 1.02 10.00 -3.14
C GLY A 88 2.35 9.26 -3.02
N ALA A 89 3.45 9.89 -3.44
CA ALA A 89 4.80 9.32 -3.32
C ALA A 89 5.23 9.14 -1.86
N GLN A 90 4.89 10.08 -0.98
CA GLN A 90 5.15 9.95 0.45
C GLN A 90 4.35 8.80 1.09
N MET A 91 3.07 8.65 0.74
CA MET A 91 2.23 7.54 1.23
C MET A 91 2.77 6.18 0.76
N VAL A 92 3.17 6.06 -0.51
CA VAL A 92 3.77 4.83 -1.04
C VAL A 92 5.13 4.55 -0.41
N GLY A 93 5.97 5.57 -0.24
CA GLY A 93 7.26 5.43 0.44
C GLY A 93 7.10 4.92 1.88
N ALA A 94 6.11 5.43 2.61
CA ALA A 94 5.79 4.98 3.97
C ALA A 94 5.39 3.49 4.04
N ILE A 95 4.70 2.98 3.01
CA ILE A 95 4.34 1.56 2.87
C ILE A 95 5.59 0.73 2.56
N ILE A 96 6.36 1.13 1.55
CA ILE A 96 7.58 0.43 1.12
C ILE A 96 8.61 0.34 2.26
N ASP A 97 8.76 1.41 3.05
CA ASP A 97 9.64 1.43 4.21
C ASP A 97 9.29 0.40 5.29
N ALA A 98 8.02 0.03 5.41
CA ALA A 98 7.58 -1.04 6.31
C ALA A 98 7.91 -2.43 5.74
N LEU A 99 7.85 -2.59 4.41
CA LEU A 99 8.07 -3.85 3.72
C LEU A 99 9.54 -4.19 3.48
N LYS A 100 10.45 -3.21 3.50
CA LYS A 100 11.87 -3.42 3.12
C LYS A 100 12.63 -4.47 3.95
N TYR A 101 12.16 -4.78 5.16
CA TYR A 101 12.75 -5.82 6.01
C TYR A 101 12.29 -7.23 5.62
N GLN A 102 11.23 -7.34 4.82
CA GLN A 102 10.64 -8.60 4.35
C GLN A 102 10.12 -8.46 2.90
N PRO A 103 10.97 -8.08 1.93
CA PRO A 103 10.52 -7.69 0.58
C PRO A 103 9.90 -8.83 -0.24
N ARG A 104 10.09 -10.07 0.19
CA ARG A 104 9.51 -11.28 -0.43
C ARG A 104 8.35 -11.89 0.34
N ALA A 105 7.98 -11.30 1.49
CA ALA A 105 6.89 -11.84 2.31
C ALA A 105 5.51 -11.59 1.69
N PHE A 106 5.38 -10.56 0.86
CA PHE A 106 4.12 -10.14 0.25
C PHE A 106 4.31 -9.85 -1.24
N GLN A 107 3.32 -10.26 -2.03
CA GLN A 107 3.08 -9.72 -3.36
C GLN A 107 2.34 -8.39 -3.23
N ILE A 108 2.80 -7.34 -3.93
CA ILE A 108 2.14 -6.04 -3.94
C ILE A 108 1.24 -5.96 -5.18
N ARG A 109 -0.06 -5.92 -4.96
CA ARG A 109 -1.08 -5.79 -6.00
C ARG A 109 -1.61 -4.36 -6.04
N LEU A 110 -1.84 -3.83 -7.24
CA LEU A 110 -2.51 -2.54 -7.42
C LEU A 110 -3.25 -2.47 -8.75
N ASN A 111 -4.31 -1.68 -8.76
CA ASN A 111 -5.02 -1.29 -9.99
C ASN A 111 -4.49 0.07 -10.47
N ASP A 112 -3.73 0.08 -11.56
CA ASP A 112 -3.10 1.29 -12.06
C ASP A 112 -4.05 2.10 -12.95
N ARG A 113 -4.70 3.09 -12.35
CA ARG A 113 -5.50 4.11 -13.03
C ARG A 113 -4.76 5.44 -13.19
N SER A 114 -3.44 5.48 -12.94
CA SER A 114 -2.67 6.72 -13.03
C SER A 114 -2.47 7.12 -14.51
N PRO A 115 -2.56 8.42 -14.83
CA PRO A 115 -2.28 8.88 -16.18
C PRO A 115 -0.82 8.59 -16.56
N ILE A 116 -0.56 8.49 -17.86
CA ILE A 116 0.81 8.53 -18.38
C ILE A 116 1.38 9.92 -18.06
N VAL A 117 2.56 9.94 -17.44
CA VAL A 117 3.17 11.18 -16.94
C VAL A 117 4.38 11.60 -17.75
N ARG A 118 5.27 10.65 -18.09
CA ARG A 118 6.52 10.93 -18.81
C ARG A 118 7.08 9.63 -19.43
N ASP A 119 7.79 9.74 -20.55
CA ASP A 119 8.50 8.64 -21.19
C ASP A 119 7.60 7.42 -21.47
N ASP A 120 6.34 7.67 -21.81
CA ASP A 120 5.27 6.69 -22.03
C ASP A 120 4.99 5.73 -20.86
N LEU A 121 5.45 6.10 -19.66
CA LEU A 121 5.20 5.36 -18.42
C LEU A 121 4.18 6.08 -17.52
N THR A 122 3.39 5.28 -16.81
CA THR A 122 2.57 5.74 -15.70
C THR A 122 3.42 5.97 -14.45
N TRP A 123 2.86 6.70 -13.49
CA TRP A 123 3.52 6.94 -12.21
C TRP A 123 3.85 5.62 -11.48
N TRP A 124 2.92 4.66 -11.48
CA TRP A 124 3.16 3.35 -10.86
C TRP A 124 4.24 2.53 -11.57
N GLN A 125 4.38 2.64 -12.90
CA GLN A 125 5.47 1.97 -13.62
C GLN A 125 6.85 2.48 -13.18
N HIS A 126 7.00 3.77 -12.88
CA HIS A 126 8.23 4.30 -12.30
C HIS A 126 8.48 3.74 -10.88
N ILE A 127 7.45 3.65 -10.04
CA ILE A 127 7.57 3.07 -8.69
C ILE A 127 7.98 1.60 -8.76
N ILE A 128 7.33 0.80 -9.60
CA ILE A 128 7.65 -0.63 -9.78
C ILE A 128 9.11 -0.79 -10.22
N SER A 129 9.57 0.02 -11.17
CA SER A 129 10.94 -0.03 -11.68
C SER A 129 11.97 0.38 -10.63
N ALA A 130 11.61 1.28 -9.71
CA ALA A 130 12.48 1.74 -8.62
C ALA A 130 12.60 0.72 -7.48
N HIS A 131 11.69 -0.26 -7.41
CA HIS A 131 11.63 -1.24 -6.33
C HIS A 131 11.53 -2.69 -6.85
N PRO A 132 12.56 -3.17 -7.58
CA PRO A 132 12.59 -4.51 -8.16
C PRO A 132 12.69 -5.64 -7.12
N GLU A 133 12.96 -5.30 -5.85
CA GLU A 133 13.02 -6.26 -4.75
C GLU A 133 11.66 -6.87 -4.37
N PHE A 134 10.55 -6.23 -4.72
CA PHE A 134 9.20 -6.73 -4.45
C PHE A 134 8.60 -7.44 -5.66
N THR A 135 7.67 -8.36 -5.40
CA THR A 135 6.85 -8.97 -6.44
C THR A 135 5.63 -8.09 -6.69
N TRP A 136 5.56 -7.43 -7.84
CA TRP A 136 4.45 -6.54 -8.20
C TRP A 136 3.44 -7.23 -9.12
N VAL A 137 2.15 -7.03 -8.86
CA VAL A 137 1.07 -7.37 -9.79
C VAL A 137 0.25 -6.12 -10.08
N ARG A 138 0.47 -5.60 -11.29
CA ARG A 138 -0.24 -4.44 -11.81
C ARG A 138 -1.36 -4.90 -12.73
N THR A 139 -2.59 -4.53 -12.42
CA THR A 139 -3.73 -4.66 -13.34
C THR A 139 -4.04 -3.30 -13.97
N GLN A 140 -4.50 -3.33 -15.22
CA GLN A 140 -5.09 -2.19 -15.91
C GLN A 140 -6.49 -2.64 -16.35
N PHE A 141 -7.52 -1.95 -15.87
CA PHE A 141 -8.89 -2.11 -16.35
C PHE A 141 -9.33 -0.85 -17.09
#